data_AF-A0A524JX33-F1
#
_entry.id   AF-A0A524JX33-F1
#
_cell.length_a   1.000
_cell.length_b   1.000
_cell.length_c   1.000
_cell.angle_alpha   90.00
_cell.angle_beta   90.00
_cell.angle_gamma   90.00
#
_symmetry.space_group_name_H-M   'P 1'
#
loop_
_entity.id
_entity.type
_entity.pdbx_description
1 polymer ?
#
loop_
_entity_poly.entity_id
_entity_poly.type
_entity_poly.pdbx_seq_one_letter_code
_entity_poly.pdbx_strand_id
1 'polypeptide(L)'
;MKTHKRFWLVALVFGFAASAAYTQAIPVIKAFSGDEAVSFFGRYCLSCHDWAGSYQTISEASRIRPGNPTASPAFVAMDSGRMPPGDPRPTRAELDSLKAWIVTGAPAPTDAVSGATQAAAPDGKTFLGFSSVTEFHRVSGWTSAGLLLAAGVVGSIHAYDMMSEAHDYRDANDIDEEDMGSLCVDEIQTVWGYDREQVLRWTHVSLLVAGESLYLANAITGIKFTSMNGPGITRSDYHLWGFFVHGGLMIAEAVLGFITTEALRDGNHELVSELGVAHAAVGLAIPVVIIATGAIMGK
;
A
#
# COMPACT_ATOMS: atom_id res chain seq x y z
N MET A 1 26.78 52.15 39.10
CA MET A 1 26.59 51.07 40.08
C MET A 1 25.22 51.23 40.71
N LYS A 2 24.24 50.41 40.31
CA LYS A 2 22.85 50.48 40.78
C LYS A 2 22.58 49.42 41.85
N THR A 3 21.72 49.82 42.77
CA THR A 3 21.40 49.28 44.08
C THR A 3 20.50 48.04 44.10
N HIS A 4 20.62 47.29 45.20
CA HIS A 4 19.83 46.13 45.65
C HIS A 4 18.30 46.24 45.51
N LYS A 5 17.63 45.07 45.34
CA LYS A 5 16.75 44.46 46.38
C LYS A 5 16.06 43.17 45.89
N ARG A 6 16.23 42.11 46.71
CA ARG A 6 15.24 41.13 47.22
C ARG A 6 14.36 40.36 46.23
N PHE A 7 14.33 39.04 46.36
CA PHE A 7 13.17 38.32 46.92
C PHE A 7 13.54 36.87 47.29
N TRP A 8 13.40 36.57 48.58
CA TRP A 8 13.27 35.22 49.12
C TRP A 8 11.81 34.79 48.95
N LEU A 9 11.55 33.53 48.60
CA LEU A 9 10.44 32.77 49.18
C LEU A 9 10.63 31.27 48.99
N VAL A 10 10.80 30.64 50.15
CA VAL A 10 10.74 29.20 50.44
C VAL A 10 9.31 28.72 50.22
N ALA A 11 9.14 27.61 49.53
CA ALA A 11 7.92 26.80 49.62
C ALA A 11 8.32 25.34 49.85
N LEU A 12 8.15 24.96 51.11
CA LEU A 12 8.23 23.61 51.66
C LEU A 12 6.93 22.88 51.25
N VAL A 13 7.03 21.75 50.54
CA VAL A 13 5.90 20.82 50.38
C VAL A 13 6.31 19.48 50.97
N PHE A 14 5.74 19.20 52.14
CA PHE A 14 5.74 17.89 52.79
C PHE A 14 4.70 17.00 52.13
N GLY A 15 5.07 15.73 51.94
CA GLY A 15 4.21 14.57 52.13
C GLY A 15 3.21 14.25 51.01
N PHE A 16 3.50 13.21 50.25
CA PHE A 16 2.70 11.99 50.27
C PHE A 16 3.56 10.84 49.76
N ALA A 17 4.00 9.98 50.69
CA ALA A 17 4.50 8.66 50.36
C ALA A 17 3.32 7.87 49.79
N ALA A 18 3.22 7.82 48.46
CA ALA A 18 2.36 6.87 47.78
C ALA A 18 2.97 5.48 48.00
N SER A 19 2.33 4.70 48.86
CA SER A 19 2.49 3.25 48.89
C SER A 19 2.10 2.73 47.51
N ALA A 20 3.08 2.52 46.64
CA ALA A 20 2.89 1.77 45.41
C ALA A 20 2.55 0.33 45.82
N ALA A 21 1.25 0.05 45.94
CA ALA A 21 0.75 -1.30 45.92
C ALA A 21 1.20 -1.91 44.59
N TYR A 22 2.21 -2.79 44.66
CA TYR A 22 2.55 -3.70 43.59
C TYR A 22 1.35 -4.61 43.36
N THR A 23 0.39 -4.13 42.57
CA THR A 23 -0.56 -5.01 41.90
C THR A 23 0.27 -5.64 40.80
N GLN A 24 0.79 -6.85 41.03
CA GLN A 24 1.32 -7.65 39.94
C GLN A 24 0.17 -7.83 38.95
N ALA A 25 0.18 -7.05 37.87
CA ALA A 25 -0.73 -7.24 36.77
C ALA A 25 -0.53 -8.68 36.30
N ILE A 26 -1.55 -9.52 36.45
CA ILE A 26 -1.55 -10.86 35.86
C ILE A 26 -1.29 -10.62 34.37
N PRO A 27 -0.19 -11.15 33.79
CA PRO A 27 0.07 -10.95 32.39
C PRO A 27 -1.10 -11.54 31.61
N VAL A 28 -1.83 -10.69 30.90
CA VAL A 28 -2.90 -11.11 30.01
C VAL A 28 -2.23 -11.90 28.89
N ILE A 29 -2.40 -13.23 28.89
CA ILE A 29 -1.87 -14.09 27.83
C ILE A 29 -2.61 -13.72 26.54
N LYS A 30 -1.89 -13.12 25.60
CA LYS A 30 -2.42 -12.78 24.28
C LYS A 30 -2.44 -14.06 23.44
N ALA A 31 -3.63 -14.49 23.02
CA ALA A 31 -3.76 -15.58 22.04
C ALA A 31 -3.07 -15.19 20.73
N PHE A 32 -2.48 -16.17 20.03
CA PHE A 32 -2.08 -15.96 18.64
C PHE A 32 -3.29 -15.60 17.77
N SER A 33 -3.06 -14.75 16.78
CA SER A 33 -3.86 -14.69 15.56
C SER A 33 -3.58 -15.92 14.69
N GLY A 34 -4.43 -16.18 13.69
CA GLY A 34 -4.19 -17.27 12.75
C GLY A 34 -2.84 -17.14 12.01
N ASP A 35 -2.43 -15.92 11.65
CA ASP A 35 -1.12 -15.66 11.02
C ASP A 35 0.05 -15.96 11.97
N GLU A 36 -0.05 -15.50 13.23
CA GLU A 36 0.96 -15.77 14.25
C GLU A 36 1.07 -17.28 14.51
N ALA A 37 -0.05 -18.02 14.49
CA ALA A 37 -0.05 -19.48 14.62
C ALA A 37 0.64 -20.16 13.43
N VAL A 38 0.32 -19.80 12.18
CA VAL A 38 0.98 -20.38 10.99
C VAL A 38 2.49 -20.08 11.01
N SER A 39 2.89 -18.85 11.34
CA SER A 39 4.30 -18.47 11.49
C SER A 39 5.01 -19.28 12.57
N PHE A 40 4.33 -19.50 13.71
CA PHE A 40 4.85 -20.32 14.80
C PHE A 40 5.11 -21.77 14.35
N PHE A 41 4.14 -22.43 13.71
CA PHE A 41 4.32 -23.79 13.17
C PHE A 41 5.38 -23.84 12.06
N GLY A 42 5.41 -22.82 11.20
CA GLY A 42 6.44 -22.66 10.18
C GLY A 42 7.86 -22.66 10.77
N ARG A 43 8.05 -21.97 11.90
CA ARG A 43 9.36 -21.85 12.56
C ARG A 43 9.82 -23.15 13.22
N TYR A 44 8.93 -23.86 13.91
CA TYR A 44 9.31 -24.99 14.77
C TYR A 44 9.02 -26.36 14.17
N CYS A 45 8.19 -26.45 13.12
CA CYS A 45 7.70 -27.73 12.62
C CYS A 45 8.00 -27.97 11.14
N LEU A 46 8.06 -26.93 10.30
CA LEU A 46 8.13 -27.06 8.84
C LEU A 46 9.37 -27.83 8.33
N SER A 47 10.49 -27.74 9.04
CA SER A 47 11.72 -28.44 8.64
C SER A 47 11.62 -29.98 8.67
N CYS A 48 10.65 -30.53 9.40
CA CYS A 48 10.43 -31.98 9.52
C CYS A 48 9.00 -32.42 9.18
N HIS A 49 8.09 -31.46 9.00
CA HIS A 49 6.68 -31.70 8.82
C HIS A 49 6.12 -30.80 7.71
N ASP A 50 5.96 -31.36 6.52
CA ASP A 50 5.44 -30.63 5.35
C ASP A 50 4.04 -30.04 5.59
N TRP A 51 3.26 -30.64 6.49
CA TRP A 51 1.94 -30.15 6.87
C TRP A 51 1.97 -28.83 7.66
N ALA A 52 3.11 -28.40 8.19
CA ALA A 52 3.20 -27.17 8.97
C ALA A 52 3.25 -25.90 8.11
N GLY A 53 3.12 -26.03 6.78
CA GLY A 53 3.22 -24.91 5.84
C GLY A 53 1.93 -24.10 5.64
N SER A 54 0.76 -24.57 6.10
CA SER A 54 -0.51 -23.88 5.88
C SER A 54 -1.50 -24.04 7.04
N TYR A 55 -2.41 -23.09 7.20
CA TYR A 55 -3.46 -23.20 8.22
C TYR A 55 -4.38 -24.40 8.00
N GLN A 56 -4.76 -24.69 6.75
CA GLN A 56 -5.67 -25.78 6.41
C GLN A 56 -5.12 -27.12 6.89
N THR A 57 -3.82 -27.35 6.69
CA THR A 57 -3.15 -28.55 7.16
C THR A 57 -2.89 -28.50 8.66
N ILE A 58 -2.49 -27.36 9.24
CA ILE A 58 -2.30 -27.24 10.70
C ILE A 58 -3.60 -27.52 11.48
N SER A 59 -4.74 -27.01 10.99
CA SER A 59 -6.05 -27.07 11.66
C SER A 59 -6.79 -28.39 11.50
N GLU A 60 -6.20 -29.37 10.81
CA GLU A 60 -6.74 -30.73 10.77
C GLU A 60 -6.84 -31.31 12.20
N ALA A 61 -7.97 -31.95 12.51
CA ALA A 61 -8.26 -32.51 13.84
C ALA A 61 -7.22 -33.55 14.31
N SER A 62 -6.44 -34.12 13.39
CA SER A 62 -5.32 -35.02 13.69
C SER A 62 -4.12 -34.32 14.34
N ARG A 63 -4.05 -32.97 14.27
CA ARG A 63 -2.92 -32.14 14.71
C ARG A 63 -3.35 -31.12 15.75
N ILE A 64 -4.39 -30.35 15.42
CA ILE A 64 -5.00 -29.33 16.28
C ILE A 64 -6.50 -29.59 16.34
N ARG A 65 -7.03 -29.70 17.56
CA ARG A 65 -8.45 -29.81 17.81
C ARG A 65 -8.96 -28.48 18.36
N PRO A 66 -9.65 -27.66 17.54
CA PRO A 66 -10.23 -26.39 17.98
C PRO A 66 -10.98 -26.49 19.30
N GLY A 67 -10.73 -25.55 20.21
CA GLY A 67 -11.33 -25.49 21.54
C GLY A 67 -10.74 -26.46 22.57
N ASN A 68 -9.85 -27.38 22.18
CA ASN A 68 -9.33 -28.40 23.08
C ASN A 68 -7.80 -28.62 22.95
N PRO A 69 -7.00 -27.87 23.72
CA PRO A 69 -5.54 -27.99 23.69
C PRO A 69 -5.03 -29.37 24.11
N THR A 70 -5.65 -30.01 25.10
CA THR A 70 -5.19 -31.33 25.60
C THR A 70 -5.51 -32.46 24.61
N ALA A 71 -6.47 -32.25 23.72
CA ALA A 71 -6.79 -33.15 22.62
C ALA A 71 -6.11 -32.74 21.30
N SER A 72 -5.15 -31.81 21.32
CA SER A 72 -4.41 -31.35 20.14
C SER A 72 -3.00 -31.97 20.12
N PRO A 73 -2.75 -33.04 19.35
CA PRO A 73 -1.50 -33.81 19.43
C PRO A 73 -0.24 -32.97 19.22
N ALA A 74 -0.27 -32.00 18.32
CA ALA A 74 0.87 -31.13 18.06
C ALA A 74 1.20 -30.24 19.28
N PHE A 75 0.18 -29.66 19.91
CA PHE A 75 0.35 -28.88 21.15
C PHE A 75 0.90 -29.74 22.29
N VAL A 76 0.32 -30.92 22.52
CA VAL A 76 0.75 -31.84 23.57
C VAL A 76 2.22 -32.28 23.39
N ALA A 77 2.65 -32.52 22.15
CA ALA A 77 4.03 -32.87 21.87
C ALA A 77 5.01 -31.72 22.17
N MET A 78 4.63 -30.47 21.90
CA MET A 78 5.45 -29.30 22.19
C MET A 78 5.47 -28.96 23.68
N ASP A 79 4.32 -28.99 24.34
CA ASP A 79 4.20 -28.71 25.78
C ASP A 79 4.94 -29.75 26.64
N SER A 80 4.99 -31.02 26.17
CA SER A 80 5.80 -32.07 26.80
C SER A 80 7.28 -31.99 26.46
N GLY A 81 7.72 -31.05 25.62
CA GLY A 81 9.11 -30.92 25.16
C GLY A 81 9.60 -32.07 24.27
N ARG A 82 8.68 -32.82 23.63
CA ARG A 82 9.05 -33.86 22.64
C ARG A 82 9.31 -33.26 21.26
N MET A 83 8.68 -32.12 20.97
CA MET A 83 8.86 -31.37 19.73
C MET A 83 9.21 -29.90 20.02
N PRO A 84 10.10 -29.29 19.23
CA PRO A 84 11.02 -29.93 18.28
C PRO A 84 12.09 -30.80 18.98
N PRO A 85 12.69 -31.80 18.29
CA PRO A 85 13.70 -32.68 18.88
C PRO A 85 15.03 -31.96 19.18
N GLY A 86 15.30 -30.83 18.53
CA GLY A 86 16.45 -29.96 18.77
C GLY A 86 16.06 -28.54 19.15
N ASP A 87 17.07 -27.68 19.28
CA ASP A 87 16.89 -26.25 19.52
C ASP A 87 16.78 -25.46 18.20
N PRO A 88 16.09 -24.28 18.22
CA PRO A 88 15.42 -23.69 19.37
C PRO A 88 14.04 -24.31 19.63
N ARG A 89 13.71 -24.49 20.91
CA ARG A 89 12.35 -24.87 21.34
C ARG A 89 11.46 -23.64 21.54
N PRO A 90 10.12 -23.77 21.37
CA PRO A 90 9.18 -22.75 21.78
C PRO A 90 9.37 -22.34 23.23
N THR A 91 9.29 -21.04 23.49
CA THR A 91 9.28 -20.51 24.86
C THR A 91 7.96 -20.83 25.55
N ARG A 92 7.94 -20.80 26.89
CA ARG A 92 6.71 -20.99 27.65
C ARG A 92 5.62 -19.99 27.26
N ALA A 93 6.00 -18.72 27.05
CA ALA A 93 5.08 -17.68 26.63
C ALA A 93 4.45 -17.95 25.26
N GLU A 94 5.23 -18.45 24.29
CA GLU A 94 4.70 -18.84 22.97
C GLU A 94 3.76 -20.04 23.07
N LEU A 95 4.08 -21.04 23.91
CA LEU A 95 3.18 -22.18 24.16
C LEU A 95 1.87 -21.73 24.84
N ASP A 96 1.93 -20.79 25.77
CA ASP A 96 0.73 -20.25 26.42
C ASP A 96 -0.14 -19.45 25.43
N SER A 97 0.46 -18.68 24.52
CA SER A 97 -0.23 -17.99 23.42
C SER A 97 -0.86 -18.96 22.41
N LEU A 98 -0.15 -20.04 22.06
CA LEU A 98 -0.67 -21.12 21.21
C LEU A 98 -1.86 -21.82 21.89
N LYS A 99 -1.73 -22.15 23.17
CA LYS A 99 -2.80 -22.75 23.96
C LYS A 99 -4.04 -21.86 23.95
N ALA A 100 -3.87 -20.56 24.16
CA ALA A 100 -4.95 -19.60 24.12
C ALA A 100 -5.61 -19.54 22.72
N TRP A 101 -4.84 -19.57 21.63
CA TRP A 101 -5.38 -19.66 20.27
C TRP A 101 -6.19 -20.95 20.01
N ILE A 102 -5.74 -22.09 20.52
CA ILE A 102 -6.52 -23.34 20.41
C ILE A 102 -7.82 -23.22 21.21
N VAL A 103 -7.77 -22.67 22.44
CA VAL A 103 -8.97 -22.45 23.27
C VAL A 103 -10.01 -21.55 22.59
N THR A 104 -9.57 -20.53 21.84
CA THR A 104 -10.47 -19.64 21.08
C THR A 104 -11.02 -20.26 19.80
N GLY A 105 -10.81 -21.56 19.58
CA GLY A 105 -11.30 -22.28 18.41
C GLY A 105 -10.32 -22.31 17.24
N ALA A 106 -9.04 -22.05 17.48
CA ALA A 106 -7.99 -22.04 16.48
C ALA A 106 -8.39 -21.22 15.23
N PRO A 107 -8.81 -19.95 15.38
CA PRO A 107 -9.31 -19.16 14.26
C PRO A 107 -8.30 -19.09 13.12
N ALA A 108 -8.80 -19.20 11.89
CA ALA A 108 -8.02 -19.12 10.67
C ALA A 108 -7.23 -17.80 10.59
N PRO A 109 -6.10 -17.79 9.84
CA PRO A 109 -5.55 -16.57 9.30
C PRO A 109 -6.68 -15.70 8.78
N THR A 110 -6.68 -14.43 9.16
CA THR A 110 -7.43 -13.46 8.40
C THR A 110 -6.79 -13.43 7.03
N ASP A 111 -7.42 -14.07 6.03
CA ASP A 111 -7.08 -13.87 4.63
C ASP A 111 -6.83 -12.37 4.38
N ALA A 112 -5.96 -12.01 3.45
CA ALA A 112 -5.71 -10.61 3.10
C ALA A 112 -7.01 -9.82 2.80
N VAL A 113 -8.08 -10.53 2.42
CA VAL A 113 -9.45 -10.01 2.27
C VAL A 113 -10.19 -9.87 3.63
N SER A 114 -9.95 -10.79 4.56
CA SER A 114 -10.51 -10.82 5.92
C SER A 114 -9.82 -9.85 6.90
N GLY A 115 -8.56 -9.45 6.66
CA GLY A 115 -7.90 -8.39 7.44
C GLY A 115 -8.57 -7.02 7.25
N ALA A 116 -9.11 -6.78 6.06
CA ALA A 116 -9.97 -5.63 5.78
C ALA A 116 -11.41 -5.81 6.32
N THR A 117 -11.79 -7.05 6.67
CA THR A 117 -13.11 -7.41 7.26
C THR A 117 -13.11 -7.33 8.80
N GLN A 118 -11.96 -7.48 9.47
CA GLN A 118 -11.85 -7.38 10.94
C GLN A 118 -11.51 -5.98 11.48
N ALA A 119 -11.36 -4.98 10.61
CA ALA A 119 -11.52 -3.58 10.99
C ALA A 119 -12.98 -3.13 10.79
N ALA A 120 -13.96 -3.98 11.15
CA ALA A 120 -15.20 -3.43 11.66
C ALA A 120 -14.81 -2.66 12.91
N ALA A 121 -14.96 -1.34 12.91
CA ALA A 121 -14.50 -0.58 14.04
C ALA A 121 -15.19 -1.09 15.32
N PRO A 122 -14.44 -1.28 16.41
CA PRO A 122 -15.07 -1.54 17.68
C PRO A 122 -16.03 -0.38 17.96
N ASP A 123 -17.30 -0.70 18.23
CA ASP A 123 -18.36 0.22 18.64
C ASP A 123 -18.98 1.12 17.55
N GLY A 124 -19.24 0.60 16.35
CA GLY A 124 -20.07 1.32 15.35
C GLY A 124 -19.40 2.58 14.77
N LYS A 125 -18.07 2.67 14.86
CA LYS A 125 -17.30 3.76 14.25
C LYS A 125 -17.05 3.48 12.77
N THR A 126 -17.18 4.50 11.94
CA THR A 126 -16.80 4.43 10.53
C THR A 126 -15.28 4.57 10.36
N PHE A 127 -14.67 3.86 9.43
CA PHE A 127 -13.28 4.10 9.02
C PHE A 127 -13.26 5.24 7.99
N LEU A 128 -12.82 6.45 8.40
CA LEU A 128 -12.83 7.64 7.54
C LEU A 128 -14.19 7.92 6.87
N GLY A 129 -15.30 7.57 7.54
CA GLY A 129 -16.66 7.69 6.99
C GLY A 129 -17.18 6.45 6.25
N PHE A 130 -16.36 5.41 6.04
CA PHE A 130 -16.76 4.13 5.44
C PHE A 130 -17.14 3.08 6.48
N SER A 131 -17.96 2.10 6.11
CA SER A 131 -18.39 1.00 6.98
C SER A 131 -17.26 0.04 7.35
N SER A 132 -16.20 -0.01 6.55
CA SER A 132 -15.02 -0.84 6.79
C SER A 132 -13.79 -0.33 6.02
N VAL A 133 -12.61 -0.81 6.42
CA VAL A 133 -11.37 -0.62 5.65
C VAL A 133 -11.48 -1.26 4.26
N THR A 134 -12.19 -2.39 4.11
CA THR A 134 -12.45 -3.01 2.79
C THR A 134 -13.23 -2.08 1.89
N GLU A 135 -14.28 -1.45 2.41
CA GLU A 135 -15.10 -0.54 1.62
C GLU A 135 -14.30 0.69 1.20
N PHE A 136 -13.55 1.29 2.14
CA PHE A 136 -12.61 2.37 1.80
C PHE A 136 -11.61 1.92 0.73
N HIS A 137 -11.02 0.73 0.87
CA HIS A 137 -10.02 0.21 -0.06
C HIS A 137 -10.59 0.06 -1.48
N ARG A 138 -11.80 -0.50 -1.57
CA ARG A 138 -12.50 -0.65 -2.85
C ARG A 138 -12.82 0.72 -3.46
N VAL A 139 -13.42 1.63 -2.69
CA VAL A 139 -13.83 2.95 -3.21
C VAL A 139 -12.62 3.79 -3.61
N SER A 140 -11.60 3.86 -2.75
CA SER A 140 -10.37 4.61 -3.05
C SER A 140 -9.61 4.04 -4.24
N GLY A 141 -9.52 2.71 -4.39
CA GLY A 141 -8.91 2.07 -5.55
C GLY A 141 -9.61 2.39 -6.87
N TRP A 142 -10.95 2.28 -6.92
CA TRP A 142 -11.72 2.64 -8.12
C TRP A 142 -11.70 4.14 -8.42
N THR A 143 -11.76 4.98 -7.38
CA THR A 143 -11.69 6.44 -7.53
C THR A 143 -10.32 6.86 -8.06
N SER A 144 -9.24 6.28 -7.52
CA SER A 144 -7.88 6.48 -8.00
C SER A 144 -7.74 6.09 -9.48
N ALA A 145 -8.16 4.89 -9.86
CA ALA A 145 -8.12 4.45 -11.26
C ALA A 145 -8.91 5.38 -12.20
N GLY A 146 -10.08 5.84 -11.77
CA GLY A 146 -10.89 6.80 -12.53
C GLY A 146 -10.22 8.17 -12.70
N LEU A 147 -9.58 8.68 -11.65
CA LEU A 147 -8.82 9.94 -11.70
C LEU A 147 -7.60 9.84 -12.61
N LEU A 148 -6.87 8.72 -12.57
CA LEU A 148 -5.73 8.46 -13.44
C LEU A 148 -6.14 8.33 -14.91
N LEU A 149 -7.27 7.67 -15.19
CA LEU A 149 -7.85 7.63 -16.54
C LEU A 149 -8.23 9.03 -17.02
N ALA A 150 -8.90 9.83 -16.17
CA ALA A 150 -9.27 11.21 -16.49
C ALA A 150 -8.02 12.08 -16.73
N ALA A 151 -6.96 11.87 -15.95
CA ALA A 151 -5.68 12.53 -16.18
C ALA A 151 -5.13 12.18 -17.57
N GLY A 152 -5.14 10.91 -17.97
CA GLY A 152 -4.72 10.46 -19.30
C GLY A 152 -5.52 11.12 -20.44
N VAL A 153 -6.84 11.25 -20.28
CA VAL A 153 -7.71 11.94 -21.24
C VAL A 153 -7.34 13.42 -21.36
N VAL A 154 -7.21 14.13 -20.23
CA VAL A 154 -6.83 15.55 -20.23
C VAL A 154 -5.44 15.76 -20.82
N GLY A 155 -4.48 14.88 -20.49
CA GLY A 155 -3.13 14.91 -21.05
C GLY A 155 -3.11 14.67 -22.57
N SER A 156 -3.97 13.78 -23.07
CA SER A 156 -4.11 13.53 -24.51
C SER A 156 -4.73 14.71 -25.25
N ILE A 157 -5.74 15.37 -24.65
CA ILE A 157 -6.33 16.60 -25.20
C ILE A 157 -5.29 17.70 -25.28
N HIS A 158 -4.53 17.92 -24.20
CA HIS A 158 -3.43 18.88 -24.17
C HIS A 158 -2.41 18.62 -25.28
N ALA A 159 -1.93 17.38 -25.40
CA ALA A 159 -0.96 17.02 -26.43
C ALA A 159 -1.52 17.23 -27.85
N TYR A 160 -2.78 16.84 -28.08
CA TYR A 160 -3.43 17.01 -29.37
C TYR A 160 -3.65 18.49 -29.73
N ASP A 161 -4.13 19.30 -28.79
CA ASP A 161 -4.34 20.74 -28.97
C ASP A 161 -3.02 21.42 -29.36
N MET A 162 -1.94 21.14 -28.63
CA MET A 162 -0.62 21.67 -28.95
C MET A 162 -0.11 21.26 -30.34
N MET A 163 -0.25 19.98 -30.69
CA MET A 163 0.16 19.48 -32.01
C MET A 163 -0.66 20.13 -33.13
N SER A 164 -1.96 20.29 -32.93
CA SER A 164 -2.85 20.93 -33.90
C SER A 164 -2.44 22.38 -34.13
N GLU A 165 -2.25 23.17 -33.06
CA GLU A 165 -1.89 24.58 -33.18
C GLU A 165 -0.51 24.76 -33.85
N ALA A 166 0.47 23.92 -33.51
CA ALA A 166 1.80 23.95 -34.12
C ALA A 166 1.77 23.57 -35.61
N HIS A 167 0.95 22.59 -36.00
CA HIS A 167 0.76 22.23 -37.41
C HIS A 167 0.01 23.31 -38.18
N ASP A 168 -1.02 23.94 -37.60
CA ASP A 168 -1.74 25.05 -38.22
C ASP A 168 -0.79 26.23 -38.49
N TYR A 169 0.12 26.54 -37.56
CA TYR A 169 1.16 27.54 -37.78
C TYR A 169 2.11 27.15 -38.91
N ARG A 170 2.56 25.90 -38.94
CA ARG A 170 3.45 25.37 -39.98
C ARG A 170 2.83 25.52 -41.37
N ASP A 171 1.58 25.08 -41.50
CA ASP A 171 0.81 25.14 -42.74
C ASP A 171 0.57 26.60 -43.19
N ALA A 172 0.28 27.51 -42.24
CA ALA A 172 0.07 28.92 -42.54
C ALA A 172 1.33 29.65 -43.03
N ASN A 173 2.52 29.12 -42.71
CA ASN A 173 3.80 29.70 -43.09
C ASN A 173 4.52 28.93 -44.22
N ASP A 174 3.88 27.93 -44.81
CA ASP A 174 4.44 27.09 -45.88
C ASP A 174 5.79 26.44 -45.48
N ILE A 175 5.88 26.00 -44.21
CA ILE A 175 7.07 25.33 -43.67
C ILE A 175 6.94 23.82 -43.88
N ASP A 176 7.86 23.22 -44.63
CA ASP A 176 7.87 21.76 -44.82
C ASP A 176 8.39 21.04 -43.55
N GLU A 177 8.02 19.76 -43.37
CA GLU A 177 8.51 18.91 -42.26
C GLU A 177 10.03 18.73 -42.30
N GLU A 178 10.62 18.81 -43.48
CA GLU A 178 12.08 18.74 -43.68
C GLU A 178 12.80 20.04 -43.30
N ASP A 179 12.07 21.16 -43.21
CA ASP A 179 12.59 22.52 -43.00
C ASP A 179 12.23 23.08 -41.61
N MET A 180 12.11 22.21 -40.60
CA MET A 180 11.87 22.61 -39.21
C MET A 180 13.06 23.38 -38.59
N GLY A 181 13.12 24.67 -38.88
CA GLY A 181 14.11 25.61 -38.36
C GLY A 181 13.71 26.27 -37.04
N SER A 182 14.39 27.36 -36.69
CA SER A 182 14.15 28.10 -35.43
C SER A 182 12.72 28.63 -35.29
N LEU A 183 12.01 28.87 -36.39
CA LEU A 183 10.62 29.32 -36.37
C LEU A 183 9.68 28.29 -35.72
N CYS A 184 9.90 27.00 -35.95
CA CYS A 184 9.10 25.94 -35.31
C CYS A 184 9.42 25.81 -33.82
N VAL A 185 10.70 25.98 -33.45
CA VAL A 185 11.14 25.97 -32.05
C VAL A 185 10.46 27.09 -31.26
N ASP A 186 10.49 28.31 -31.80
CA ASP A 186 9.87 29.49 -31.19
C ASP A 186 8.34 29.34 -31.07
N GLU A 187 7.69 28.75 -32.08
CA GLU A 187 6.25 28.51 -32.02
C GLU A 187 5.88 27.43 -30.99
N ILE A 188 6.61 26.32 -30.90
CA ILE A 188 6.36 25.29 -29.88
C ILE A 188 6.46 25.89 -28.48
N GLN A 189 7.46 26.76 -28.23
CA GLN A 189 7.60 27.47 -26.97
C GLN A 189 6.43 28.44 -26.70
N THR A 190 5.94 29.09 -27.75
CA THR A 190 4.82 30.03 -27.69
C THR A 190 3.51 29.29 -27.36
N VAL A 191 3.21 28.20 -28.08
CA VAL A 191 2.04 27.34 -27.85
C VAL A 191 2.08 26.72 -26.46
N TRP A 192 3.24 26.21 -26.04
CA TRP A 192 3.43 25.72 -24.67
C TRP A 192 3.14 26.81 -23.62
N GLY A 193 3.47 28.06 -23.92
CA GLY A 193 3.24 29.21 -23.05
C GLY A 193 1.78 29.69 -22.96
N TYR A 194 0.86 29.21 -23.80
CA TYR A 194 -0.53 29.65 -23.77
C TYR A 194 -1.23 29.31 -22.46
N ASP A 195 -2.04 30.25 -21.96
CA ASP A 195 -2.78 30.08 -20.70
C ASP A 195 -3.67 28.84 -20.72
N ARG A 196 -4.33 28.56 -21.86
CA ARG A 196 -5.14 27.35 -22.06
C ARG A 196 -4.32 26.08 -21.86
N GLU A 197 -3.14 26.01 -22.48
CA GLU A 197 -2.27 24.84 -22.42
C GLU A 197 -1.70 24.63 -21.01
N GLN A 198 -1.34 25.72 -20.33
CA GLN A 198 -0.96 25.65 -18.92
C GLN A 198 -2.11 25.16 -18.03
N VAL A 199 -3.35 25.59 -18.29
CA VAL A 199 -4.54 25.10 -17.55
C VAL A 199 -4.75 23.60 -17.77
N LEU A 200 -4.66 23.11 -19.01
CA LEU A 200 -4.80 21.68 -19.30
C LEU A 200 -3.70 20.85 -18.65
N ARG A 201 -2.44 21.30 -18.76
CA ARG A 201 -1.29 20.68 -18.10
C ARG A 201 -1.49 20.58 -16.58
N TRP A 202 -1.83 21.68 -15.91
CA TRP A 202 -2.02 21.67 -14.46
C TRP A 202 -3.25 20.87 -14.03
N THR A 203 -4.29 20.81 -14.86
CA THR A 203 -5.44 19.92 -14.63
C THR A 203 -5.02 18.46 -14.69
N HIS A 204 -4.27 18.06 -15.72
CA HIS A 204 -3.69 16.72 -15.84
C HIS A 204 -2.84 16.36 -14.61
N VAL A 205 -1.88 17.23 -14.23
CA VAL A 205 -1.02 17.01 -13.06
C VAL A 205 -1.83 16.90 -11.77
N SER A 206 -2.86 17.73 -11.59
CA SER A 206 -3.70 17.70 -10.38
C SER A 206 -4.50 16.41 -10.28
N LEU A 207 -5.02 15.90 -11.39
CA LEU A 207 -5.74 14.61 -11.44
C LEU A 207 -4.80 13.45 -11.13
N LEU A 208 -3.56 13.45 -11.66
CA LEU A 208 -2.54 12.47 -11.30
C LEU A 208 -2.24 12.49 -9.80
N VAL A 209 -1.95 13.67 -9.24
CA VAL A 209 -1.64 13.82 -7.81
C VAL A 209 -2.80 13.36 -6.94
N ALA A 210 -4.04 13.69 -7.30
CA ALA A 210 -5.23 13.25 -6.56
C ALA A 210 -5.43 11.72 -6.65
N GLY A 211 -5.28 11.15 -7.85
CA GLY A 211 -5.38 9.71 -8.10
C GLY A 211 -4.34 8.93 -7.30
N GLU A 212 -3.08 9.35 -7.34
CA GLU A 212 -1.99 8.73 -6.60
C GLU A 212 -2.10 8.91 -5.10
N SER A 213 -2.53 10.07 -4.63
CA SER A 213 -2.74 10.31 -3.19
C SER A 213 -3.78 9.36 -2.63
N LEU A 214 -4.87 9.11 -3.37
CA LEU A 214 -5.88 8.12 -2.99
C LEU A 214 -5.34 6.69 -3.05
N TYR A 215 -4.54 6.35 -4.07
CA TYR A 215 -3.89 5.04 -4.16
C TYR A 215 -2.93 4.77 -2.99
N LEU A 216 -2.09 5.76 -2.65
CA LEU A 216 -1.14 5.65 -1.56
C LEU A 216 -1.85 5.63 -0.20
N ALA A 217 -2.87 6.47 -0.01
CA ALA A 217 -3.72 6.40 1.19
C ALA A 217 -4.33 5.01 1.34
N ASN A 218 -4.78 4.42 0.23
CA ASN A 218 -5.25 3.05 0.18
C ASN A 218 -4.18 2.03 0.59
N ALA A 219 -2.96 2.16 0.08
CA ALA A 219 -1.86 1.24 0.41
C ALA A 219 -1.35 1.38 1.85
N ILE A 220 -1.35 2.59 2.42
CA ILE A 220 -0.90 2.84 3.80
C ILE A 220 -1.94 2.35 4.80
N THR A 221 -3.23 2.50 4.49
CA THR A 221 -4.33 2.18 5.41
C THR A 221 -4.94 0.80 5.17
N GLY A 222 -4.68 0.19 4.02
CA GLY A 222 -5.25 -1.07 3.56
C GLY A 222 -4.20 -2.17 3.35
N ILE A 223 -4.51 -3.34 3.92
CA ILE A 223 -3.97 -4.68 3.62
C ILE A 223 -2.46 -4.87 3.87
N LYS A 224 -2.12 -5.81 4.75
CA LYS A 224 -0.74 -6.27 4.93
C LYS A 224 -0.25 -6.96 3.63
N PHE A 225 0.81 -6.43 3.05
CA PHE A 225 1.56 -7.02 1.92
C PHE A 225 2.37 -8.26 2.33
N THR A 226 1.73 -9.25 2.93
CA THR A 226 2.40 -10.52 3.25
C THR A 226 2.13 -11.51 2.14
N SER A 227 3.13 -11.77 1.30
CA SER A 227 3.16 -13.03 0.56
C SER A 227 3.44 -14.15 1.56
N MET A 228 2.61 -15.20 1.53
CA MET A 228 2.80 -16.37 2.36
C MET A 228 3.52 -17.43 1.55
N ASN A 229 4.49 -18.09 2.19
CA ASN A 229 5.35 -19.18 1.71
C ASN A 229 4.58 -20.48 1.34
N GLY A 230 3.42 -20.38 0.70
CA GLY A 230 2.62 -21.51 0.22
C GLY A 230 2.93 -21.86 -1.25
N PRO A 231 2.70 -23.11 -1.69
CA PRO A 231 2.83 -23.46 -3.10
C PRO A 231 1.68 -22.85 -3.92
N GLY A 232 2.02 -22.15 -5.00
CA GLY A 232 1.08 -21.57 -5.98
C GLY A 232 0.97 -20.05 -5.94
N ILE A 233 0.28 -19.47 -6.94
CA ILE A 233 0.02 -18.03 -7.03
C ILE A 233 -1.33 -17.74 -6.38
N THR A 234 -1.33 -16.86 -5.38
CA THR A 234 -2.54 -16.43 -4.66
C THR A 234 -3.04 -15.08 -5.14
N ARG A 235 -4.27 -14.71 -4.78
CA ARG A 235 -4.82 -13.37 -5.03
C ARG A 235 -3.99 -12.27 -4.35
N SER A 236 -3.46 -12.55 -3.16
CA SER A 236 -2.55 -11.64 -2.46
C SER A 236 -1.30 -11.35 -3.28
N ASP A 237 -0.77 -12.35 -4.00
CA ASP A 237 0.40 -12.16 -4.86
C ASP A 237 0.08 -11.25 -6.04
N TYR A 238 -1.07 -11.43 -6.69
CA TYR A 238 -1.51 -10.52 -7.75
C TYR A 238 -1.68 -9.08 -7.26
N HIS A 239 -2.22 -8.89 -6.05
CA HIS A 239 -2.35 -7.56 -5.45
C HIS A 239 -0.98 -6.93 -5.13
N LEU A 240 -0.06 -7.72 -4.57
CA LEU A 240 1.32 -7.30 -4.28
C LEU A 240 2.07 -6.91 -5.55
N TRP A 241 1.99 -7.74 -6.61
CA TRP A 241 2.59 -7.45 -7.89
C TRP A 241 1.95 -6.23 -8.54
N GLY A 242 0.62 -6.11 -8.47
CA GLY A 242 -0.12 -4.94 -8.91
C GLY A 242 0.40 -3.65 -8.29
N PHE A 243 0.62 -3.67 -6.97
CA PHE A 243 1.15 -2.52 -6.23
C PHE A 243 2.55 -2.11 -6.70
N PHE A 244 3.48 -3.06 -6.86
CA PHE A 244 4.83 -2.74 -7.31
C PHE A 244 4.90 -2.37 -8.79
N VAL A 245 4.12 -3.02 -9.64
CA VAL A 245 4.02 -2.66 -11.07
C VAL A 245 3.45 -1.26 -11.21
N HIS A 246 2.37 -0.92 -10.49
CA HIS A 246 1.83 0.44 -10.43
C HIS A 246 2.90 1.45 -10.03
N GLY A 247 3.57 1.24 -8.89
CA GLY A 247 4.61 2.15 -8.41
C GLY A 247 5.77 2.32 -9.39
N GLY A 248 6.19 1.24 -10.05
CA GLY A 248 7.22 1.29 -11.10
C GLY A 248 6.78 2.10 -12.32
N LEU A 249 5.55 1.89 -12.79
CA LEU A 249 4.98 2.66 -13.91
C LEU A 249 4.82 4.14 -13.56
N MET A 250 4.40 4.48 -12.33
CA MET A 250 4.29 5.87 -11.88
C MET A 250 5.64 6.61 -11.86
N ILE A 251 6.71 5.93 -11.46
CA ILE A 251 8.07 6.50 -11.52
C ILE A 251 8.46 6.74 -12.98
N ALA A 252 8.20 5.77 -13.86
CA ALA A 252 8.49 5.91 -15.28
C ALA A 252 7.70 7.06 -15.91
N GLU A 253 6.40 7.17 -15.61
CA GLU A 253 5.50 8.24 -16.08
C GLU A 253 6.00 9.62 -15.65
N ALA A 254 6.38 9.77 -14.37
CA ALA A 254 6.93 11.03 -13.86
C ALA A 254 8.22 11.41 -14.57
N VAL A 255 9.14 10.46 -14.78
CA VAL A 255 10.40 10.70 -15.51
C VAL A 255 10.13 11.09 -16.96
N LEU A 256 9.27 10.35 -17.67
CA LEU A 256 8.87 10.68 -19.03
C LEU A 256 8.23 12.07 -19.11
N GLY A 257 7.38 12.42 -18.14
CA GLY A 257 6.76 13.74 -18.05
C GLY A 257 7.76 14.87 -17.88
N PHE A 258 8.78 14.71 -17.03
CA PHE A 258 9.83 15.71 -16.89
C PHE A 258 10.65 15.88 -18.16
N ILE A 259 11.04 14.78 -18.81
CA ILE A 259 11.84 14.85 -20.05
C ILE A 259 10.99 15.44 -21.20
N THR A 260 9.71 15.07 -21.30
CA THR A 260 8.78 15.62 -22.31
C THR A 260 8.58 17.12 -22.09
N THR A 261 8.43 17.56 -20.83
CA THR A 261 8.32 18.99 -20.47
C THR A 261 9.58 19.76 -20.89
N GLU A 262 10.76 19.18 -20.68
CA GLU A 262 12.02 19.78 -21.10
C GLU A 262 12.12 19.87 -22.62
N ALA A 263 11.77 18.80 -23.33
CA ALA A 263 11.75 18.75 -24.80
C ALA A 263 10.80 19.80 -25.39
N LEU A 264 9.60 19.98 -24.80
CA LEU A 264 8.65 21.03 -25.16
C LEU A 264 9.22 22.42 -24.91
N ARG A 265 9.84 22.63 -23.75
CA ARG A 265 10.46 23.91 -23.40
C ARG A 265 11.61 24.28 -24.36
N ASP A 266 12.35 23.29 -24.82
CA ASP A 266 13.47 23.47 -25.74
C ASP A 266 13.01 23.44 -27.23
N GLY A 267 11.71 23.25 -27.49
CA GLY A 267 11.12 23.17 -28.84
C GLY A 267 11.59 21.98 -29.69
N ASN A 268 12.03 20.89 -29.05
CA ASN A 268 12.56 19.70 -29.72
C ASN A 268 11.43 18.78 -30.19
N HIS A 269 10.92 19.03 -31.40
CA HIS A 269 9.79 18.29 -31.98
C HIS A 269 9.98 16.75 -31.98
N GLU A 270 11.13 16.25 -32.44
CA GLU A 270 11.37 14.80 -32.56
C GLU A 270 11.28 14.11 -31.20
N LEU A 271 11.95 14.70 -30.21
CA LEU A 271 11.95 14.16 -28.86
C LEU A 271 10.56 14.25 -28.21
N VAL A 272 9.79 15.31 -28.48
CA VAL A 272 8.41 15.46 -28.01
C VAL A 272 7.50 14.38 -28.60
N SER A 273 7.63 14.07 -29.88
CA SER A 273 6.82 13.03 -30.55
C SER A 273 7.11 11.64 -29.97
N GLU A 274 8.39 11.26 -29.88
CA GLU A 274 8.78 9.94 -29.34
C GLU A 274 8.40 9.79 -27.87
N LEU A 275 8.73 10.79 -27.03
CA LEU A 275 8.43 10.74 -25.60
C LEU A 275 6.94 10.87 -25.32
N GLY A 276 6.20 11.64 -26.12
CA GLY A 276 4.76 11.79 -25.97
C GLY A 276 4.02 10.45 -26.15
N VAL A 277 4.41 9.66 -27.14
CA VAL A 277 3.86 8.31 -27.34
C VAL A 277 4.22 7.38 -26.17
N ALA A 278 5.49 7.40 -25.73
CA ALA A 278 5.94 6.59 -24.60
C ALA A 278 5.21 6.95 -23.30
N HIS A 279 5.06 8.25 -23.02
CA HIS A 279 4.32 8.79 -21.89
C HIS A 279 2.86 8.34 -21.94
N ALA A 280 2.17 8.55 -23.08
CA ALA A 280 0.78 8.11 -23.21
C ALA A 280 0.58 6.60 -23.01
N ALA A 281 1.52 5.78 -23.50
CA ALA A 281 1.47 4.33 -23.33
C ALA A 281 1.64 3.90 -21.87
N VAL A 282 2.59 4.49 -21.13
CA VAL A 282 2.81 4.21 -19.70
C VAL A 282 1.63 4.74 -18.88
N GLY A 283 1.16 5.95 -19.16
CA GLY A 283 -0.03 6.58 -18.57
C GLY A 283 -1.29 5.73 -18.70
N LEU A 284 -1.49 5.04 -19.84
CA LEU A 284 -2.60 4.11 -20.03
C LEU A 284 -2.41 2.78 -19.28
N ALA A 285 -1.17 2.28 -19.19
CA ALA A 285 -0.87 1.02 -18.53
C ALA A 285 -1.18 1.07 -17.01
N ILE A 286 -0.96 2.22 -16.38
CA ILE A 286 -1.20 2.45 -14.94
C ILE A 286 -2.64 2.09 -14.52
N PRO A 287 -3.71 2.75 -15.03
CA PRO A 287 -5.07 2.44 -14.63
C PRO A 287 -5.49 1.02 -15.05
N VAL A 288 -4.95 0.48 -16.14
CA VAL A 288 -5.21 -0.91 -16.56
C VAL A 288 -4.72 -1.91 -15.51
N VAL A 289 -3.51 -1.72 -14.96
CA VAL A 289 -2.97 -2.58 -13.90
C VAL A 289 -3.83 -2.49 -12.64
N ILE A 290 -4.23 -1.29 -12.23
CA ILE A 290 -5.10 -1.10 -11.06
C ILE A 290 -6.45 -1.81 -11.26
N ILE A 291 -7.10 -1.60 -12.41
CA ILE A 291 -8.41 -2.18 -12.72
C ILE A 291 -8.33 -3.71 -12.81
N ALA A 292 -7.32 -4.24 -13.52
CA ALA A 292 -7.15 -5.68 -13.70
C ALA A 292 -6.92 -6.39 -12.36
N THR A 293 -6.04 -5.85 -11.53
CA THR A 293 -5.76 -6.42 -10.20
C THR A 293 -6.96 -6.28 -9.27
N GLY A 294 -7.65 -5.13 -9.27
CA GLY A 294 -8.91 -4.95 -8.54
C GLY A 294 -10.01 -5.93 -8.97
N ALA A 295 -10.14 -6.21 -10.26
CA ALA A 295 -11.11 -7.17 -10.80
C ALA A 295 -10.80 -8.63 -10.43
N ILE A 296 -9.51 -9.00 -10.37
CA ILE A 296 -9.07 -10.32 -9.90
C ILE A 296 -9.39 -10.50 -8.42
N MET A 297 -9.19 -9.44 -7.61
CA MET A 297 -9.48 -9.46 -6.18
C MET A 297 -10.97 -9.52 -5.84
N GLY A 298 -11.83 -8.99 -6.70
CA GLY A 298 -13.28 -8.93 -6.48
C GLY A 298 -14.08 -10.18 -6.87
N LYS A 299 -13.46 -11.15 -7.53
CA LYS A 299 -14.04 -12.49 -7.78
C LYS A 299 -13.72 -13.44 -6.64
#